data_AF-A0A7S4A6U5-F1
#
_entry.id   AF-A0A7S4A6U5-F1
#
_cell.length_a   1.000
_cell.length_b   1.000
_cell.length_c   1.000
_cell.angle_alpha   90.00
_cell.angle_beta   90.00
_cell.angle_gamma   90.00
#
_symmetry.space_group_name_H-M   'P 1'
#
loop_
_entity.id
_entity.type
_entity.pdbx_description
1 polymer ?
#
loop_
_entity_poly.entity_id
_entity_poly.type
_entity_poly.pdbx_seq_one_letter_code
_entity_poly.pdbx_strand_id
1 'polypeptide(L)'
;QARPGRARTPPGRRASLCYASLADFDEFEVVEYSRNETGPVELGVIRDGRLQPLCCWQEADPVELVWDEDEEPLESVYDVYNAVDAFPQQRLIDGGLGPNNPHGEESEDVYFVDRSDLSEGTVVALREDREVWW
;
A
#
# COMPACT_ATOMS: atom_id res chain seq x y z
N GLN A 1 -34.09 -22.71 10.71
CA GLN A 1 -33.41 -21.46 11.11
C GLN A 1 -32.67 -20.96 9.89
N ALA A 2 -33.09 -19.84 9.31
CA ALA A 2 -32.54 -19.29 8.06
C ALA A 2 -31.83 -17.96 8.37
N ARG A 3 -30.61 -17.78 7.82
CA ARG A 3 -29.81 -16.55 7.97
C ARG A 3 -30.47 -15.37 7.23
N PRO A 4 -30.43 -14.14 7.76
CA PRO A 4 -30.96 -12.99 7.05
C PRO A 4 -30.04 -12.60 5.89
N GLY A 5 -30.65 -12.31 4.74
CA GLY A 5 -29.96 -11.91 3.51
C GLY A 5 -29.38 -10.49 3.59
N ARG A 6 -28.26 -10.28 2.88
CA ARG A 6 -27.62 -8.96 2.67
C ARG A 6 -28.62 -7.98 2.06
N ALA A 7 -28.90 -6.89 2.77
CA ALA A 7 -29.70 -5.78 2.27
C ALA A 7 -28.91 -4.98 1.22
N ARG A 8 -29.53 -4.70 0.07
CA ARG A 8 -29.01 -3.75 -0.93
C ARG A 8 -29.23 -2.33 -0.39
N THR A 9 -28.14 -1.57 -0.24
CA THR A 9 -28.19 -0.17 0.21
C THR A 9 -28.76 0.74 -0.90
N PRO A 10 -29.74 1.62 -0.61
CA PRO A 10 -30.32 2.52 -1.61
C PRO A 10 -29.40 3.74 -1.88
N PRO A 11 -29.43 4.30 -3.10
CA PRO A 11 -28.61 5.46 -3.45
C PRO A 11 -29.22 6.74 -2.86
N GLY A 12 -28.40 7.53 -2.15
CA GLY A 12 -28.82 8.83 -1.62
C GLY A 12 -28.58 9.05 -0.13
N ARG A 13 -27.60 8.38 0.49
CA ARG A 13 -27.10 8.80 1.81
C ARG A 13 -26.04 9.89 1.60
N ARG A 14 -26.29 11.07 2.19
CA ARG A 14 -25.22 12.04 2.48
C ARG A 14 -24.09 11.28 3.17
N ALA A 15 -22.91 11.29 2.57
CA ALA A 15 -21.73 10.67 3.14
C ALA A 15 -21.49 11.28 4.52
N SER A 16 -21.70 10.47 5.56
CA SER A 16 -21.04 10.75 6.83
C SER A 16 -19.56 10.53 6.56
N LEU A 17 -18.74 11.56 6.77
CA LEU A 17 -17.28 11.45 6.77
C LEU A 17 -16.90 10.40 7.83
N CYS A 18 -16.75 9.15 7.39
CA CYS A 18 -16.16 8.08 8.17
C CYS A 18 -14.69 8.09 7.76
N TYR A 19 -13.88 8.89 8.44
CA TYR A 19 -12.44 8.69 8.36
C TYR A 19 -12.18 7.28 8.91
N ALA A 20 -11.70 6.36 8.07
CA ALA A 20 -11.19 5.10 8.55
C ALA A 20 -10.01 5.41 9.48
N SER A 21 -10.04 4.89 10.71
CA SER A 21 -8.91 5.06 11.61
C SER A 21 -7.82 4.09 11.18
N LEU A 22 -6.60 4.57 10.99
CA LEU A 22 -5.45 3.70 10.72
C LEU A 22 -5.18 2.72 11.90
N ALA A 23 -5.72 3.01 13.09
CA ALA A 23 -5.62 2.13 14.25
C ALA A 23 -6.54 0.90 14.20
N ASP A 24 -7.46 0.84 13.22
CA ASP A 24 -8.32 -0.33 13.00
C ASP A 24 -7.62 -1.44 12.19
N PHE A 25 -6.40 -1.17 11.68
CA PHE A 25 -5.61 -2.05 10.84
C PHE A 25 -4.36 -2.56 11.57
N ASP A 26 -3.89 -3.75 11.20
CA ASP A 26 -2.74 -4.39 11.82
C ASP A 26 -1.40 -3.81 11.28
N GLU A 27 -0.32 -3.93 12.07
CA GLU A 27 1.01 -3.53 11.62
C GLU A 27 1.46 -4.39 10.43
N PHE A 28 2.04 -3.73 9.43
CA PHE A 28 2.42 -4.28 8.12
C PHE A 28 1.26 -4.71 7.21
N GLU A 29 0.02 -4.35 7.56
CA GLU A 29 -1.13 -4.58 6.68
C GLU A 29 -1.09 -3.65 5.47
N VAL A 30 -1.21 -4.21 4.27
CA VAL A 30 -1.31 -3.44 3.03
C VAL A 30 -2.77 -3.08 2.79
N VAL A 31 -3.03 -1.82 2.46
CA VAL A 31 -4.37 -1.28 2.31
C VAL A 31 -4.51 -0.43 1.04
N GLU A 32 -5.72 -0.44 0.49
CA GLU A 32 -6.17 0.53 -0.51
C GLU A 32 -6.71 1.77 0.18
N TYR A 33 -6.19 2.95 -0.15
CA TYR A 33 -6.60 4.20 0.47
C TYR A 33 -6.79 5.32 -0.55
N SER A 34 -7.47 6.41 -0.15
CA SER A 34 -7.44 7.65 -0.92
C SER A 34 -7.07 8.84 -0.05
N ARG A 35 -6.34 9.80 -0.63
CA ARG A 35 -5.95 11.05 0.06
C ARG A 35 -7.08 12.10 0.05
N ASN A 36 -8.03 11.96 -0.85
CA ASN A 36 -9.17 12.87 -1.00
C ASN A 36 -10.38 12.18 -1.64
N GLU A 37 -11.55 12.82 -1.58
CA GLU A 37 -12.85 12.27 -2.00
C GLU A 37 -12.91 11.86 -3.49
N THR A 38 -12.16 12.55 -4.35
CA THR A 38 -12.18 12.34 -5.80
C THR A 38 -10.84 11.85 -6.36
N GLY A 39 -9.95 11.45 -5.46
CA GLY A 39 -8.58 11.07 -5.78
C GLY A 39 -8.52 9.64 -6.34
N PRO A 40 -7.35 9.25 -6.88
CA PRO A 40 -7.11 7.85 -7.16
C PRO A 40 -7.14 7.03 -5.86
N VAL A 41 -7.41 5.74 -6.00
CA VAL A 41 -7.15 4.75 -4.97
C VAL A 41 -5.68 4.36 -5.08
N GLU A 42 -4.95 4.42 -3.98
CA GLU A 42 -3.52 4.17 -3.87
C GLU A 42 -3.26 2.99 -2.92
N LEU A 43 -2.04 2.44 -2.95
CA LEU A 43 -1.61 1.39 -2.02
C LEU A 43 -0.63 1.91 -0.99
N GLY A 44 -0.84 1.49 0.26
CA GLY A 44 0.02 1.83 1.38
C GLY A 44 0.12 0.66 2.35
N VAL A 45 1.13 0.71 3.22
CA VAL A 45 1.29 -0.25 4.32
C VAL A 45 1.21 0.46 5.67
N ILE A 46 0.55 -0.15 6.64
CA ILE A 46 0.48 0.38 8.00
C ILE A 46 1.81 0.09 8.72
N ARG A 47 2.45 1.14 9.24
CA ARG A 47 3.70 1.02 9.99
C ARG A 47 3.80 2.14 11.02
N ASP A 48 4.16 1.78 12.25
CA ASP A 48 4.30 2.74 13.36
C ASP A 48 3.04 3.62 13.57
N GLY A 49 1.85 3.05 13.29
CA GLY A 49 0.57 3.76 13.37
C GLY A 49 0.32 4.80 12.28
N ARG A 50 1.15 4.81 11.23
CA ARG A 50 1.04 5.67 10.04
C ARG A 50 0.87 4.81 8.80
N LEU A 51 0.42 5.43 7.72
CA LEU A 51 0.33 4.78 6.42
C LEU A 51 1.55 5.19 5.57
N GLN A 52 2.42 4.25 5.26
CA GLN A 52 3.54 4.45 4.33
C GLN A 52 3.07 4.15 2.90
N PRO A 53 3.08 5.13 1.97
CA PRO A 53 2.76 4.87 0.58
C PRO A 53 3.68 3.83 -0.05
N LEU A 54 3.12 2.99 -0.91
CA LEU A 54 3.84 1.97 -1.66
C LEU A 54 3.99 2.37 -3.13
N CYS A 55 5.12 2.00 -3.72
CA CYS A 55 5.41 2.15 -5.14
C CYS A 55 5.88 0.82 -5.73
N CYS A 56 6.01 0.77 -7.06
CA CYS A 56 6.66 -0.32 -7.76
C CYS A 56 7.78 0.22 -8.67
N TRP A 57 8.77 -0.62 -8.93
CA TRP A 57 9.87 -0.32 -9.86
C TRP A 57 9.53 -0.67 -11.32
N GLN A 58 8.60 -1.61 -11.49
CA GLN A 58 8.18 -2.11 -12.81
C GLN A 58 6.75 -2.62 -12.74
N GLU A 59 6.06 -2.61 -13.88
CA GLU A 59 4.79 -3.31 -14.01
C GLU A 59 5.02 -4.83 -14.08
N ALA A 60 4.49 -5.56 -13.10
CA ALA A 60 4.60 -7.02 -12.98
C ALA A 60 3.28 -7.66 -12.53
N ASP A 61 3.19 -8.99 -12.63
CA ASP A 61 2.10 -9.80 -12.11
C ASP A 61 2.67 -11.10 -11.49
N PRO A 62 2.61 -11.28 -10.15
CA PRO A 62 2.04 -10.36 -9.15
C PRO A 62 2.80 -9.02 -9.10
N VAL A 63 2.11 -7.97 -8.63
CA VAL A 63 2.69 -6.65 -8.44
C VAL A 63 3.64 -6.70 -7.26
N GLU A 64 4.90 -6.32 -7.49
CA GLU A 64 5.90 -6.19 -6.45
C GLU A 64 5.93 -4.75 -5.95
N LEU A 65 5.65 -4.56 -4.67
CA LEU A 65 5.55 -3.26 -4.02
C LEU A 65 6.65 -3.08 -2.99
N VAL A 66 7.17 -1.86 -2.90
CA VAL A 66 8.12 -1.42 -1.87
C VAL A 66 7.65 -0.09 -1.31
N TRP A 67 8.28 0.38 -0.24
CA TRP A 67 8.00 1.73 0.23
C TRP A 67 8.43 2.78 -0.78
N ASP A 68 7.58 3.77 -0.94
CA ASP A 68 7.95 4.96 -1.68
C ASP A 68 8.78 5.89 -0.77
N GLU A 69 10.11 5.82 -0.88
CA GLU A 69 11.03 6.64 -0.08
C GLU A 69 10.95 8.15 -0.41
N ASP A 70 10.34 8.51 -1.54
CA ASP A 70 10.09 9.90 -1.91
C ASP A 70 8.85 10.48 -1.22
N GLU A 71 8.05 9.65 -0.54
CA GLU A 71 6.81 10.02 0.10
C GLU A 71 6.88 9.82 1.62
N GLU A 72 6.58 10.88 2.36
CA GLU A 72 6.50 10.81 3.82
C GLU A 72 5.30 9.96 4.28
N PRO A 73 5.43 9.19 5.37
CA PRO A 73 4.32 8.45 5.93
C PRO A 73 3.18 9.37 6.38
N LEU A 74 1.96 8.98 6.04
CA LEU A 74 0.73 9.74 6.29
C LEU A 74 0.16 9.41 7.67
N GLU A 75 -0.10 10.45 8.47
CA GLU A 75 -0.78 10.30 9.77
C GLU A 75 -2.29 10.07 9.64
N SER A 76 -2.87 10.47 8.51
CA SER A 76 -4.29 10.32 8.21
C SER A 76 -4.55 10.35 6.71
N VAL A 77 -5.61 9.68 6.28
CA VAL A 77 -6.08 9.65 4.90
C VAL A 77 -7.57 9.99 4.85
N TYR A 78 -8.12 10.22 3.65
CA TYR A 78 -9.55 10.51 3.50
C TYR A 78 -10.39 9.26 3.78
N ASP A 79 -10.01 8.13 3.17
CA ASP A 79 -10.68 6.84 3.36
C ASP A 79 -9.70 5.68 3.17
N VAL A 80 -10.02 4.54 3.79
CA VAL A 80 -9.33 3.25 3.59
C VAL A 80 -10.40 2.23 3.19
N TYR A 81 -10.28 1.69 1.97
CA TYR A 81 -11.32 0.89 1.34
C TYR A 81 -11.25 -0.57 1.78
N ASN A 82 -10.08 -1.18 1.66
CA ASN A 82 -9.86 -2.60 1.85
C ASN A 82 -8.46 -2.88 2.37
N ALA A 83 -8.33 -3.93 3.19
CA ALA A 83 -7.07 -4.63 3.35
C ALA A 83 -6.84 -5.53 2.13
N VAL A 84 -5.61 -5.56 1.64
CA VAL A 84 -5.18 -6.32 0.48
C VAL A 84 -4.38 -7.52 0.95
N ASP A 85 -4.65 -8.69 0.37
CA ASP A 85 -3.87 -9.89 0.67
C ASP A 85 -2.48 -9.76 0.03
N ALA A 86 -1.55 -9.22 0.81
CA ALA A 86 -0.17 -9.03 0.41
C ALA A 86 0.71 -10.09 1.07
N PHE A 87 1.63 -10.66 0.29
CA PHE A 87 2.64 -11.56 0.79
C PHE A 87 3.93 -10.79 1.09
N PRO A 88 4.26 -10.51 2.38
CA PRO A 88 5.46 -9.79 2.74
C PRO A 88 6.70 -10.68 2.60
N GLN A 89 7.77 -10.11 2.06
CA GLN A 89 9.11 -10.68 2.00
C GLN A 89 10.13 -9.62 2.36
N GLN A 90 11.32 -10.05 2.78
CA GLN A 90 12.47 -9.17 2.87
C GLN A 90 13.42 -9.51 1.71
N ARG A 91 13.78 -8.49 0.94
CA ARG A 91 14.78 -8.60 -0.12
C ARG A 91 16.06 -7.95 0.38
N LEU A 92 17.18 -8.67 0.27
CA LEU A 92 18.48 -8.04 0.45
C LEU A 92 18.70 -7.05 -0.69
N ILE A 93 19.04 -5.83 -0.34
CA ILE A 93 19.49 -4.85 -1.31
C ILE A 93 20.87 -5.34 -1.75
N ASP A 94 20.92 -5.93 -2.94
CA ASP A 94 22.13 -6.53 -3.49
C ASP A 94 23.24 -5.48 -3.43
N GLY A 95 24.36 -5.85 -2.81
CA GLY A 95 25.46 -4.93 -2.52
C GLY A 95 25.85 -4.18 -3.79
N GLY A 96 25.54 -2.89 -3.83
CA GLY A 96 25.95 -2.04 -4.93
C GLY A 96 27.47 -2.08 -5.08
N LEU A 97 27.98 -1.79 -6.28
CA LEU A 97 29.41 -1.62 -6.55
C LEU A 97 30.03 -0.38 -5.85
N GLY A 98 29.33 0.21 -4.88
CA GLY A 98 29.73 1.37 -4.08
C GLY A 98 30.36 0.97 -2.73
N PRO A 99 31.20 1.84 -2.14
CA PRO A 99 32.04 1.50 -0.98
C PRO A 99 31.29 1.32 0.34
N ASN A 100 29.99 1.63 0.41
CA ASN A 100 29.23 1.73 1.66
C ASN A 100 28.29 0.55 1.96
N ASN A 101 28.03 -0.36 1.01
CA ASN A 101 27.28 -1.61 1.26
C ASN A 101 27.87 -2.82 0.49
N PRO A 102 29.17 -3.14 0.66
CA PRO A 102 29.86 -4.18 -0.11
C PRO A 102 29.43 -5.61 0.26
N HIS A 103 28.61 -5.77 1.30
CA HIS A 103 28.18 -7.06 1.84
C HIS A 103 26.67 -7.31 1.75
N GLY A 104 25.88 -6.37 1.21
CA GLY A 104 24.42 -6.49 1.11
C GLY A 104 23.75 -6.56 2.48
N GLU A 105 24.22 -5.74 3.42
CA GLU A 105 23.75 -5.75 4.82
C GLU A 105 22.39 -5.07 5.00
N GLU A 106 21.93 -4.34 3.98
CA GLU A 106 20.62 -3.68 3.98
C GLU A 106 19.56 -4.58 3.36
N SER A 107 18.37 -4.55 3.94
CA SER A 107 17.20 -5.27 3.45
C SER A 107 16.04 -4.30 3.30
N GLU A 108 15.26 -4.46 2.24
CA GLU A 108 14.00 -3.76 2.01
C GLU A 108 12.83 -4.72 2.24
N ASP A 109 11.74 -4.19 2.80
CA ASP A 109 10.48 -4.90 2.93
C ASP A 109 9.73 -4.81 1.59
N VAL A 110 9.37 -5.96 1.03
CA VAL A 110 8.73 -6.12 -0.27
C VAL A 110 7.38 -6.81 -0.09
N TYR A 111 6.35 -6.32 -0.76
CA TYR A 111 4.99 -6.84 -0.66
C TYR A 111 4.53 -7.30 -2.03
N PHE A 112 4.22 -8.59 -2.16
CA PHE A 112 3.67 -9.13 -3.41
C PHE A 112 2.15 -9.16 -3.33
N VAL A 113 1.50 -8.54 -4.31
CA VAL A 113 0.04 -8.47 -4.40
C VAL A 113 -0.42 -9.00 -5.75
N ASP A 114 -1.37 -9.91 -5.76
CA ASP A 114 -2.01 -10.35 -7.00
C ASP A 114 -2.90 -9.23 -7.54
N ARG A 115 -2.81 -8.93 -8.83
CA ARG A 115 -3.58 -7.82 -9.42
C ARG A 115 -5.09 -8.05 -9.33
N SER A 116 -5.53 -9.30 -9.23
CA SER A 116 -6.95 -9.65 -9.07
C SER A 116 -7.53 -9.33 -7.69
N ASP A 117 -6.67 -9.10 -6.68
CA ASP A 117 -7.07 -8.66 -5.34
C ASP A 117 -7.22 -7.14 -5.23
N LEU A 118 -6.77 -6.39 -6.25
CA LEU A 118 -6.88 -4.93 -6.30
C LEU A 118 -8.22 -4.47 -6.87
N SER A 119 -8.74 -3.38 -6.32
CA SER A 119 -9.89 -2.67 -6.85
C SER A 119 -9.61 -2.11 -8.25
N GLU A 120 -10.66 -2.03 -9.07
CA GLU A 120 -10.55 -1.44 -10.40
C GLU A 120 -10.15 0.05 -10.29
N GLY A 121 -9.06 0.42 -10.96
CA GLY A 121 -8.54 1.78 -10.96
C GLY A 121 -7.57 2.11 -9.83
N THR A 122 -7.16 1.12 -9.02
CA THR A 122 -6.04 1.27 -8.08
C THR A 122 -4.76 1.64 -8.83
N VAL A 123 -4.11 2.70 -8.36
CA VAL A 123 -2.90 3.28 -8.93
C VAL A 123 -1.75 3.01 -7.99
N VAL A 124 -0.65 2.55 -8.57
CA VAL A 124 0.63 2.39 -7.89
C VAL A 124 1.62 3.33 -8.55
N ALA A 125 2.36 4.10 -7.76
CA ALA A 125 3.40 4.95 -8.28
C ALA A 125 4.51 4.08 -8.91
N LEU A 126 4.85 4.36 -10.16
CA LEU A 126 6.00 3.74 -10.84
C LEU A 126 7.21 4.64 -10.64
N ARG A 127 8.21 4.16 -9.89
CA ARG A 127 9.50 4.84 -9.72
C ARG A 127 10.50 4.19 -10.69
N GLU A 128 10.63 4.74 -11.90
CA GLU A 128 11.49 4.13 -12.93
C GLU A 128 13.00 4.28 -12.62
N ASP A 129 13.36 5.29 -11.83
CA ASP A 129 14.72 5.56 -11.40
C ASP A 129 14.93 5.03 -9.98
N ARG A 130 15.58 3.86 -9.84
CA ARG A 130 16.13 3.45 -8.55
C ARG A 130 17.31 4.35 -8.24
N GLU A 131 17.08 5.45 -7.53
CA GLU A 131 18.15 6.28 -7.00
C GLU A 131 18.89 5.50 -5.90
N VAL A 132 19.89 4.73 -6.31
CA VAL A 132 20.85 4.14 -5.37
C VAL A 132 21.76 5.27 -4.93
N TRP A 133 21.42 5.91 -3.80
CA TRP A 133 22.27 6.94 -3.19
C TRP A 133 23.61 6.31 -2.77
N TRP A 134 24.72 6.88 -3.24
CA TRP A 134 26.10 6.41 -3.06
C TRP A 134 26.82 7.06 -1.87
#